data_AF-A0A9B0TY30-F1
#
_entry.id   AF-A0A9B0TY30-F1
#
_cell.length_a   1.000
_cell.length_b   1.000
_cell.length_c   1.000
_cell.angle_alpha   90.00
_cell.angle_beta   90.00
_cell.angle_gamma   90.00
#
_symmetry.space_group_name_H-M   'P 1'
#
loop_
_entity.id
_entity.type
_entity.pdbx_description
1 polymer ?
#
loop_
_entity_poly.entity_id
_entity_poly.type
_entity_poly.pdbx_seq_one_letter_code
_entity_poly.pdbx_strand_id
1 'polypeptide(L)'
;MWPGVLVEGVLVAAGKRPTLGPRLAARFLLRRLPQRILEPGLAPQRSLHSTVARALPLIPIVVEQTGRGERAYDIYSRLLRERIVCVMGPIDDSLASLVIAQLLFLQSESNKKPIHMYINSPGGVVTSGLAIYDTMQYILNPICTWCVGQAASMGSLLLAAGSPGMRHSLPNSRIMIHQPSGGARGQATDIAIQAEEILKLKKQLYSIYAKHTKQSLQVIESAMERDRYMSPMEAQEFGILDKVLVHPPQDGEDEPALVQKEPVVAAATATVTAVVDPTPASS
;
A
#
# COMPACT_ATOMS: atom_id res chain seq x y z
N MET A 1 3.65 32.07 -68.83
CA MET A 1 2.98 30.76 -68.67
C MET A 1 1.55 30.91 -69.18
N TRP A 2 1.12 30.02 -70.08
CA TRP A 2 -0.21 30.03 -70.70
C TRP A 2 -1.04 28.81 -70.23
N PRO A 3 -2.37 28.78 -70.42
CA PRO A 3 -3.28 28.50 -69.31
C PRO A 3 -4.02 27.15 -69.39
N GLY A 4 -4.93 26.90 -68.43
CA GLY A 4 -5.69 25.66 -68.29
C GLY A 4 -7.11 25.65 -68.87
N VAL A 5 -7.85 24.57 -68.54
CA VAL A 5 -9.24 24.22 -68.92
C VAL A 5 -9.79 23.44 -67.69
N LEU A 6 -10.84 23.89 -66.97
CA LEU A 6 -12.28 23.51 -67.06
C LEU A 6 -12.54 21.99 -66.96
N VAL A 7 -13.58 21.43 -66.30
CA VAL A 7 -15.02 21.75 -66.11
C VAL A 7 -15.46 21.17 -64.72
N GLU A 8 -16.35 21.73 -63.88
CA GLU A 8 -17.83 21.60 -63.81
C GLU A 8 -18.34 22.07 -62.39
N GLY A 9 -19.60 22.45 -62.07
CA GLY A 9 -20.77 22.79 -62.90
C GLY A 9 -22.14 23.05 -62.20
N VAL A 10 -22.43 22.62 -60.95
CA VAL A 10 -23.83 22.63 -60.41
C VAL A 10 -24.19 23.83 -59.51
N LEU A 11 -25.36 24.43 -59.79
CA LEU A 11 -25.93 25.61 -59.13
C LEU A 11 -26.79 25.28 -57.88
N VAL A 12 -26.85 26.21 -56.92
CA VAL A 12 -27.79 26.19 -55.78
C VAL A 12 -29.05 26.98 -56.11
N ALA A 13 -30.23 26.39 -55.94
CA ALA A 13 -31.53 27.05 -56.18
C ALA A 13 -32.23 27.46 -54.87
N ALA A 14 -32.67 28.72 -54.79
CA ALA A 14 -33.43 29.25 -53.65
C ALA A 14 -34.96 29.16 -53.88
N GLY A 15 -35.70 28.63 -52.90
CA GLY A 15 -37.15 28.37 -52.96
C GLY A 15 -37.97 29.10 -51.89
N LYS A 16 -39.13 29.62 -52.28
CA LYS A 16 -40.00 30.56 -51.51
C LYS A 16 -40.70 29.94 -50.29
N ARG A 17 -41.08 30.80 -49.34
CA ARG A 17 -41.94 30.50 -48.16
C ARG A 17 -43.39 30.16 -48.57
N PRO A 18 -44.07 29.26 -47.83
CA PRO A 18 -45.54 29.24 -47.72
C PRO A 18 -46.04 29.75 -46.35
N THR A 19 -47.36 29.85 -46.24
CA THR A 19 -48.16 30.64 -45.28
C THR A 19 -48.40 29.99 -43.90
N LEU A 20 -48.71 30.83 -42.90
CA LEU A 20 -49.23 30.41 -41.58
C LEU A 20 -50.69 29.95 -41.68
N GLY A 21 -51.02 28.89 -40.93
CA GLY A 21 -52.40 28.52 -40.57
C GLY A 21 -52.38 27.75 -39.24
N PRO A 22 -53.33 27.99 -38.30
CA PRO A 22 -53.24 27.42 -36.96
C PRO A 22 -53.77 25.98 -36.92
N ARG A 23 -52.93 25.05 -36.48
CA ARG A 23 -53.38 23.72 -36.00
C ARG A 23 -52.75 23.44 -34.65
N LEU A 24 -53.58 23.16 -33.65
CA LEU A 24 -53.13 22.75 -32.33
C LEU A 24 -52.40 21.40 -32.44
N ALA A 25 -51.12 21.39 -32.10
CA ALA A 25 -50.33 20.18 -31.92
C ALA A 25 -49.98 20.05 -30.43
N ALA A 26 -50.61 19.09 -29.74
CA ALA A 26 -50.31 18.81 -28.34
C ALA A 26 -48.86 18.34 -28.19
N ARG A 27 -48.06 19.08 -27.40
CA ARG A 27 -46.67 18.71 -27.09
C ARG A 27 -46.63 17.48 -26.19
N PHE A 28 -46.53 16.29 -26.78
CA PHE A 28 -46.00 15.12 -26.08
C PHE A 28 -44.49 15.28 -25.88
N LEU A 29 -44.12 15.91 -24.78
CA LEU A 29 -42.74 15.96 -24.28
C LEU A 29 -42.35 14.57 -23.74
N LEU A 30 -41.99 13.66 -24.66
CA LEU A 30 -41.24 12.45 -24.34
C LEU A 30 -39.86 12.87 -23.83
N ARG A 31 -39.81 13.14 -22.53
CA ARG A 31 -38.62 13.52 -21.77
C ARG A 31 -37.65 12.33 -21.79
N ARG A 32 -36.76 12.31 -22.80
CA ARG A 32 -35.66 11.34 -22.87
C ARG A 32 -34.90 11.40 -21.55
N LEU A 33 -35.02 10.34 -20.75
CA LEU A 33 -34.20 10.17 -19.57
C LEU A 33 -32.74 10.12 -20.02
N PRO A 34 -31.81 10.83 -19.35
CA PRO A 34 -30.40 10.67 -19.65
C PRO A 34 -30.04 9.21 -19.39
N GLN A 35 -29.52 8.52 -20.39
CA GLN A 35 -28.89 7.23 -20.18
C GLN A 35 -27.74 7.45 -19.20
N ARG A 36 -27.87 6.89 -17.99
CA ARG A 36 -26.74 6.84 -17.04
C ARG A 36 -25.61 6.13 -17.77
N ILE A 37 -24.53 6.85 -18.01
CA ILE A 37 -23.25 6.23 -18.37
C ILE A 37 -22.91 5.31 -17.21
N LEU A 38 -22.84 4.01 -17.50
CA LEU A 38 -22.48 3.01 -16.50
C LEU A 38 -20.96 3.12 -16.33
N GLU A 39 -20.53 3.79 -15.26
CA GLU A 39 -19.13 3.82 -14.83
C GLU A 39 -18.59 2.37 -14.79
N PRO A 40 -17.42 2.10 -15.39
CA PRO A 40 -16.83 0.76 -15.36
C PRO A 40 -16.53 0.38 -13.92
N GLY A 41 -16.93 -0.83 -13.53
CA GLY A 41 -17.02 -1.24 -12.14
C GLY A 41 -15.74 -1.01 -11.34
N LEU A 42 -15.83 -0.13 -10.33
CA LEU A 42 -14.89 -0.09 -9.22
C LEU A 42 -14.79 -1.50 -8.61
N ALA A 43 -13.60 -2.09 -8.64
CA ALA A 43 -13.33 -3.29 -7.86
C ALA A 43 -13.67 -3.00 -6.38
N PRO A 44 -14.33 -3.92 -5.66
CA PRO A 44 -14.72 -3.68 -4.28
C PRO A 44 -13.46 -3.41 -3.45
N GLN A 45 -13.35 -2.22 -2.87
CA GLN A 45 -12.22 -1.89 -2.01
C GLN A 45 -12.24 -2.84 -0.80
N ARG A 46 -11.26 -3.75 -0.75
CA ARG A 46 -11.05 -4.66 0.38
C ARG A 46 -10.40 -3.97 1.58
N SER A 47 -10.88 -2.77 1.91
CA SER A 47 -10.47 -2.05 3.11
C SER A 47 -11.64 -2.00 4.08
N LEU A 48 -11.46 -2.62 5.25
CA LEU A 48 -12.38 -2.49 6.39
C LEU A 48 -12.44 -1.04 6.94
N HIS A 49 -11.52 -0.17 6.51
CA HIS A 49 -11.38 1.20 6.99
C HIS A 49 -11.21 2.14 5.78
N SER A 50 -12.13 3.09 5.57
CA SER A 50 -11.93 4.11 4.55
C SER A 50 -10.92 5.16 5.05
N THR A 51 -9.82 5.35 4.31
CA THR A 51 -8.95 6.50 4.56
C THR A 51 -9.56 7.70 3.84
N VAL A 52 -10.13 8.65 4.58
CA VAL A 52 -10.50 9.95 4.00
C VAL A 52 -9.21 10.64 3.58
N ALA A 53 -9.13 11.07 2.32
CA ALA A 53 -8.03 11.91 1.86
C ALA A 53 -8.04 13.21 2.69
N ARG A 54 -7.06 13.37 3.59
CA ARG A 54 -6.94 14.63 4.35
C ARG A 54 -6.60 15.72 3.34
N ALA A 55 -7.49 16.70 3.20
CA ALA A 55 -7.06 18.04 2.81
C ALA A 55 -5.94 18.42 3.77
N LEU A 56 -4.75 18.71 3.23
CA LEU A 56 -3.52 18.85 4.00
C LEU A 56 -3.72 19.89 5.11
N PRO A 57 -3.76 19.50 6.40
CA PRO A 57 -3.65 20.49 7.46
C PRO A 57 -2.24 21.10 7.36
N LEU A 58 -2.12 22.38 7.74
CA LEU A 58 -0.82 23.04 7.85
C LEU A 58 0.12 22.17 8.68
N ILE A 59 1.28 21.81 8.12
CA ILE A 59 2.28 21.03 8.85
C ILE A 59 2.85 21.92 9.96
N PRO A 60 2.81 21.48 11.24
CA PRO A 60 3.31 22.30 12.35
C PRO A 60 4.79 22.64 12.19
N ILE A 61 5.12 23.88 12.52
CA ILE A 61 6.50 24.41 12.54
C ILE A 61 7.04 24.30 13.96
N VAL A 62 8.28 23.82 14.07
CA VAL A 62 9.09 23.75 15.30
C VAL A 62 10.20 24.78 15.18
N VAL A 63 10.41 25.58 16.23
CA VAL A 63 11.52 26.53 16.34
C VAL A 63 12.59 25.94 17.25
N GLU A 64 13.81 25.81 16.75
CA GLU A 64 14.97 25.34 17.50
C GLU A 64 15.92 26.52 17.74
N GLN A 65 16.18 26.84 19.01
CA GLN A 65 17.21 27.82 19.37
C GLN A 65 18.58 27.16 19.29
N THR A 66 19.41 27.63 18.36
CA THR A 66 20.82 27.22 18.25
C THR A 66 21.72 28.33 18.82
N GLY A 67 22.97 28.01 19.18
CA GLY A 67 23.95 29.02 19.60
C GLY A 67 24.33 30.08 18.54
N ARG A 68 23.71 30.02 17.34
CA ARG A 68 23.83 31.01 16.25
C ARG A 68 22.49 31.68 15.89
N GLY A 69 21.46 31.54 16.74
CA GLY A 69 20.12 32.07 16.53
C GLY A 69 19.06 30.99 16.31
N GLU A 70 17.84 31.43 16.05
CA GLU A 70 16.67 30.57 15.88
C GLU A 70 16.57 29.99 14.47
N ARG A 71 16.12 28.75 14.35
CA ARG A 71 15.79 28.11 13.07
C ARG A 71 14.42 27.45 13.13
N ALA A 72 13.58 27.75 12.14
CA ALA A 72 12.27 27.15 11.98
C ALA A 72 12.34 25.97 11.00
N TYR A 73 11.73 24.84 11.37
CA TYR A 73 11.60 23.63 10.57
C TYR A 73 10.15 23.15 10.62
N ASP A 74 9.62 22.57 9.55
CA ASP A 74 8.44 21.73 9.71
C ASP A 74 8.80 20.44 10.47
N ILE A 75 7.80 19.79 11.08
CA ILE A 75 8.04 18.60 11.92
C ILE A 75 8.73 17.44 11.16
N TYR A 76 8.48 17.26 9.86
CA TYR A 76 9.14 16.20 9.09
C TYR A 76 10.58 16.58 8.74
N SER A 77 10.86 17.83 8.39
CA SER A 77 12.25 18.29 8.24
C SER A 77 13.04 18.16 9.55
N ARG A 78 12.40 18.39 10.71
CA ARG A 78 13.04 18.19 12.02
C ARG A 78 13.33 16.71 12.30
N LEU A 79 12.44 15.80 11.90
CA LEU A 79 12.65 14.34 11.99
C LEU A 79 13.72 13.84 11.01
N LEU A 80 13.76 14.36 9.78
CA LEU A 80 14.77 14.00 8.78
C LEU A 80 16.19 14.34 9.24
N ARG A 81 16.36 15.40 10.04
CA ARG A 81 17.64 15.73 10.68
C ARG A 81 18.12 14.68 11.70
N GLU A 82 17.19 13.96 12.34
CA GLU A 82 17.47 12.75 13.16
C GLU A 82 17.51 11.46 12.31
N ARG A 83 17.55 11.58 10.98
CA ARG A 83 17.60 10.47 10.02
C ARG A 83 16.33 9.60 10.02
N ILE A 84 15.20 10.17 10.41
CA ILE A 84 13.87 9.54 10.36
C ILE A 84 13.17 9.89 9.05
N VAL A 85 12.71 8.87 8.32
CA VAL A 85 11.97 8.97 7.05
C VAL A 85 10.58 8.37 7.24
N CYS A 86 9.54 9.10 6.83
CA CYS A 86 8.15 8.73 7.07
C CYS A 86 7.44 8.24 5.79
N VAL A 87 7.18 6.94 5.69
CA VAL A 87 6.39 6.28 4.64
C VAL A 87 4.94 6.17 5.10
N MET A 88 4.15 7.23 4.85
CA MET A 88 2.80 7.40 5.40
C MET A 88 1.74 7.48 4.30
N GLY A 89 0.73 6.62 4.35
CA GLY A 89 -0.34 6.57 3.37
C GLY A 89 -0.03 5.70 2.14
N PRO A 90 -0.84 5.81 1.06
CA PRO A 90 -0.65 5.02 -0.15
C PRO A 90 0.70 5.30 -0.83
N ILE A 91 1.36 4.24 -1.32
CA ILE A 91 2.61 4.36 -2.06
C ILE A 91 2.30 4.68 -3.53
N ASP A 92 2.75 5.84 -4.00
CA ASP A 92 2.71 6.25 -5.40
C ASP A 92 4.09 6.81 -5.82
N ASP A 93 4.21 7.24 -7.09
CA ASP A 93 5.47 7.78 -7.62
C ASP A 93 5.91 9.09 -6.93
N SER A 94 4.96 9.87 -6.38
CA SER A 94 5.27 11.12 -5.67
C SER A 94 5.91 10.82 -4.32
N LEU A 95 5.27 9.96 -3.53
CA LEU A 95 5.79 9.49 -2.25
C LEU A 95 7.11 8.73 -2.43
N ALA A 96 7.21 7.85 -3.44
CA ALA A 96 8.45 7.13 -3.73
C ALA A 96 9.60 8.07 -4.10
N SER A 97 9.36 9.08 -4.96
CA SER A 97 10.37 10.08 -5.30
C SER A 97 10.87 10.84 -4.07
N LEU A 98 9.97 11.24 -3.16
CA LEU A 98 10.33 11.91 -1.92
C LEU A 98 11.14 11.01 -0.97
N VAL A 99 10.76 9.74 -0.83
CA VAL A 99 11.48 8.78 0.04
C VAL A 99 12.86 8.47 -0.53
N ILE A 100 12.99 8.23 -1.84
CA ILE A 100 14.27 7.98 -2.51
C ILE A 100 15.21 9.19 -2.37
N ALA A 101 14.70 10.41 -2.59
CA ALA A 101 15.48 11.63 -2.38
C ALA A 101 16.00 11.76 -0.94
N GLN A 102 15.14 11.48 0.06
CA GLN A 102 15.54 11.48 1.48
C GLN A 102 16.60 10.41 1.79
N LEU A 103 16.46 9.19 1.29
CA LEU A 103 17.43 8.11 1.49
C LEU A 103 18.81 8.47 0.90
N LEU A 104 18.85 8.99 -0.33
CA LEU A 104 20.08 9.41 -0.98
C LEU A 104 20.74 10.60 -0.27
N PHE A 105 19.95 11.59 0.19
CA PHE A 105 20.42 12.70 1.02
C PHE A 105 21.03 12.22 2.34
N LEU A 106 20.34 11.32 3.06
CA LEU A 106 20.84 10.77 4.32
C LEU A 106 22.11 9.94 4.15
N GLN A 107 22.27 9.27 3.00
CA GLN A 107 23.53 8.61 2.64
C GLN A 107 24.66 9.61 2.38
N SER A 108 24.40 10.72 1.67
CA SER A 108 25.45 11.74 1.42
C SER A 108 25.90 12.45 2.70
N GLU A 109 25.00 12.69 3.65
CA GLU A 109 25.33 13.27 4.97
C GLU A 109 26.17 12.30 5.82
N SER A 110 25.89 11.00 5.75
CA SER A 110 26.73 9.96 6.34
C SER A 110 26.31 8.60 5.83
N ASN A 111 27.23 7.85 5.21
CA ASN A 111 27.00 6.51 4.67
C ASN A 111 27.13 5.37 5.70
N LYS A 112 27.36 5.69 6.99
CA LYS A 112 27.49 4.71 8.09
C LYS A 112 26.38 4.78 9.13
N LYS A 113 25.83 5.97 9.40
CA LYS A 113 24.81 6.15 10.44
C LYS A 113 23.49 5.47 10.03
N PRO A 114 22.80 4.75 10.93
CA PRO A 114 21.49 4.16 10.63
C PRO A 114 20.47 5.17 10.10
N ILE A 115 19.47 4.67 9.38
CA ILE A 115 18.31 5.43 8.91
C ILE A 115 17.06 4.75 9.47
N HIS A 116 16.11 5.52 9.99
CA HIS A 116 14.89 5.00 10.61
C HIS A 116 13.70 5.26 9.70
N MET A 117 13.19 4.21 9.04
CA MET A 117 12.05 4.27 8.16
C MET A 117 10.77 3.87 8.89
N TYR A 118 9.91 4.84 9.22
CA TYR A 118 8.60 4.58 9.80
C TYR A 118 7.58 4.31 8.69
N ILE A 119 6.77 3.27 8.85
CA ILE A 119 5.85 2.75 7.84
C ILE A 119 4.44 2.67 8.42
N ASN A 120 3.53 3.44 7.84
CA ASN A 120 2.08 3.33 8.03
C ASN A 120 1.40 3.40 6.66
N SER A 121 1.37 2.27 5.94
CA SER A 121 0.93 2.24 4.53
C SER A 121 -0.02 1.08 4.24
N PRO A 122 -1.14 1.33 3.52
CA PRO A 122 -1.99 0.28 2.96
C PRO A 122 -1.34 -0.43 1.75
N GLY A 123 -0.14 -0.01 1.32
CA GLY A 123 0.48 -0.41 0.07
C GLY A 123 0.21 0.61 -1.03
N GLY A 124 0.32 0.19 -2.29
CA GLY A 124 0.13 1.07 -3.45
C GLY A 124 0.77 0.51 -4.72
N VAL A 125 1.30 1.40 -5.55
CA VAL A 125 1.89 1.08 -6.85
C VAL A 125 3.15 0.23 -6.67
N VAL A 126 3.20 -0.91 -7.35
CA VAL A 126 4.26 -1.92 -7.21
C VAL A 126 5.63 -1.39 -7.67
N THR A 127 5.68 -0.69 -8.81
CA THR A 127 6.93 -0.12 -9.35
C THR A 127 7.51 0.95 -8.44
N SER A 128 6.68 1.85 -7.90
CA SER A 128 7.11 2.90 -6.96
C SER A 128 7.63 2.30 -5.65
N GLY A 129 6.97 1.26 -5.14
CA GLY A 129 7.46 0.51 -3.98
C GLY A 129 8.75 -0.28 -4.26
N LEU A 130 8.92 -0.84 -5.47
CA LEU A 130 10.17 -1.50 -5.87
C LEU A 130 11.33 -0.49 -6.00
N ALA A 131 11.08 0.73 -6.47
CA ALA A 131 12.10 1.78 -6.51
C ALA A 131 12.58 2.20 -5.11
N ILE A 132 11.68 2.29 -4.13
CA ILE A 132 12.07 2.48 -2.71
C ILE A 132 12.87 1.26 -2.23
N TYR A 133 12.37 0.05 -2.48
CA TYR A 133 13.03 -1.21 -2.08
C TYR A 133 14.46 -1.31 -2.61
N ASP A 134 14.69 -1.13 -3.90
CA ASP A 134 16.03 -1.23 -4.48
C ASP A 134 16.94 -0.11 -3.95
N THR A 135 16.41 1.10 -3.73
CA THR A 135 17.15 2.19 -3.06
C THR A 135 17.55 1.80 -1.63
N MET A 136 16.67 1.14 -0.87
CA MET A 136 16.98 0.62 0.47
C MET A 136 18.08 -0.43 0.47
N GLN A 137 18.17 -1.27 -0.57
CA GLN A 137 19.24 -2.26 -0.70
C GLN A 137 20.54 -1.68 -1.30
N TYR A 138 20.45 -0.57 -2.03
CA TYR A 138 21.56 0.07 -2.73
C TYR A 138 22.42 0.96 -1.82
N ILE A 139 21.80 1.66 -0.86
CA ILE A 139 22.55 2.52 0.07
C ILE A 139 23.34 1.70 1.09
N LEU A 140 24.50 2.22 1.51
CA LEU A 140 25.41 1.55 2.45
C LEU A 140 24.92 1.59 3.91
N ASN A 141 23.95 2.43 4.21
CA ASN A 141 23.41 2.64 5.54
C ASN A 141 22.54 1.46 6.00
N PRO A 142 22.67 0.98 7.25
CA PRO A 142 21.66 0.09 7.82
C PRO A 142 20.33 0.84 7.98
N ILE A 143 19.22 0.19 7.62
CA ILE A 143 17.88 0.78 7.65
C ILE A 143 17.02 0.04 8.67
N CYS A 144 16.65 0.74 9.72
CA CYS A 144 15.71 0.29 10.74
C CYS A 144 14.28 0.54 10.23
N THR A 145 13.45 -0.48 10.08
CA THR A 145 12.05 -0.33 9.62
C THR A 145 11.08 -0.41 10.81
N TRP A 146 10.10 0.49 10.88
CA TRP A 146 9.20 0.63 12.03
C TRP A 146 7.73 0.64 11.58
N CYS A 147 7.03 -0.48 11.73
CA CYS A 147 5.60 -0.55 11.44
C CYS A 147 4.79 0.08 12.57
N VAL A 148 4.04 1.13 12.22
CA VAL A 148 3.10 1.81 13.11
C VAL A 148 1.71 1.85 12.44
N GLY A 149 0.70 1.29 13.09
CA GLY A 149 -0.65 1.19 12.53
C GLY A 149 -0.78 0.06 11.51
N GLN A 150 -0.22 0.20 10.30
CA GLN A 150 -0.21 -0.90 9.32
C GLN A 150 0.98 -0.91 8.35
N ALA A 151 1.38 -2.11 7.95
CA ALA A 151 2.24 -2.35 6.80
C ALA A 151 1.57 -3.42 5.92
N ALA A 152 0.95 -3.00 4.82
CA ALA A 152 0.19 -3.88 3.93
C ALA A 152 0.72 -3.85 2.49
N SER A 153 0.68 -4.99 1.80
CA SER A 153 1.08 -5.13 0.40
C SER A 153 2.52 -4.65 0.14
N MET A 154 2.74 -3.55 -0.58
CA MET A 154 4.09 -2.97 -0.71
C MET A 154 4.64 -2.41 0.61
N GLY A 155 3.78 -1.98 1.55
CA GLY A 155 4.21 -1.53 2.87
C GLY A 155 4.87 -2.63 3.71
N SER A 156 4.34 -3.86 3.67
CA SER A 156 4.95 -5.03 4.33
C SER A 156 6.21 -5.53 3.64
N LEU A 157 6.33 -5.32 2.31
CA LEU A 157 7.56 -5.63 1.58
C LEU A 157 8.69 -4.68 2.03
N LEU A 158 8.41 -3.37 2.12
CA LEU A 158 9.37 -2.39 2.62
C LEU A 158 9.73 -2.65 4.08
N LEU A 159 8.76 -3.02 4.93
CA LEU A 159 9.03 -3.46 6.31
C LEU A 159 10.01 -4.64 6.36
N ALA A 160 9.74 -5.69 5.58
CA ALA A 160 10.57 -6.90 5.52
C ALA A 160 11.97 -6.65 4.97
N ALA A 161 12.15 -5.63 4.12
CA ALA A 161 13.39 -5.28 3.45
C ALA A 161 14.36 -4.42 4.28
N GLY A 162 13.98 -4.06 5.52
CA GLY A 162 14.90 -3.43 6.48
C GLY A 162 16.09 -4.34 6.82
N SER A 163 17.12 -3.77 7.44
CA SER A 163 18.33 -4.51 7.81
C SER A 163 18.00 -5.62 8.83
N PRO A 164 18.53 -6.85 8.68
CA PRO A 164 18.24 -7.95 9.60
C PRO A 164 18.55 -7.61 11.06
N GLY A 165 17.60 -7.91 11.96
CA GLY A 165 17.66 -7.55 13.38
C GLY A 165 17.11 -6.14 13.69
N MET A 166 16.84 -5.32 12.67
CA MET A 166 16.42 -3.91 12.78
C MET A 166 15.00 -3.68 12.21
N ARG A 167 14.21 -4.74 12.03
CA ARG A 167 12.83 -4.66 11.54
C ARG A 167 11.86 -4.75 12.72
N HIS A 168 11.02 -3.74 12.87
CA HIS A 168 10.30 -3.46 14.10
C HIS A 168 8.82 -3.20 13.88
N SER A 169 7.99 -3.48 14.90
CA SER A 169 6.59 -3.09 14.91
C SER A 169 6.11 -2.75 16.32
N LEU A 170 5.11 -1.87 16.42
CA LEU A 170 4.36 -1.64 17.66
C LEU A 170 3.24 -2.68 17.84
N PRO A 171 2.79 -2.97 19.07
CA PRO A 171 2.04 -4.20 19.38
C PRO A 171 0.65 -4.30 18.74
N ASN A 172 0.05 -3.15 18.42
CA ASN A 172 -1.29 -3.04 17.83
C ASN A 172 -1.26 -2.77 16.31
N SER A 173 -0.09 -2.87 15.67
CA SER A 173 -0.01 -2.72 14.21
C SER A 173 -0.53 -3.97 13.51
N ARG A 174 -0.97 -3.83 12.26
CA ARG A 174 -1.32 -4.99 11.41
C ARG A 174 -0.41 -5.10 10.20
N ILE A 175 0.01 -6.33 9.90
CA ILE A 175 0.79 -6.66 8.70
C ILE A 175 -0.15 -7.39 7.74
N MET A 176 -0.06 -7.11 6.43
CA MET A 176 -0.84 -7.85 5.42
C MET A 176 -0.01 -8.12 4.16
N ILE A 177 0.05 -9.38 3.71
CA ILE A 177 0.71 -9.77 2.46
C ILE A 177 -0.31 -10.35 1.46
N HIS A 178 -0.14 -10.06 0.17
CA HIS A 178 -0.96 -10.60 -0.91
C HIS A 178 -0.25 -10.52 -2.27
N GLN A 179 -0.75 -11.24 -3.27
CA GLN A 179 -0.31 -11.15 -4.67
C GLN A 179 -0.62 -9.77 -5.27
N PRO A 180 0.18 -9.28 -6.24
CA PRO A 180 -0.13 -8.03 -6.94
C PRO A 180 -1.48 -8.12 -7.66
N SER A 181 -2.18 -7.00 -7.74
CA SER A 181 -3.45 -6.85 -8.45
C SER A 181 -3.33 -5.79 -9.54
N GLY A 182 -4.05 -5.97 -10.64
CA GLY A 182 -4.05 -5.06 -11.78
C GLY A 182 -5.19 -5.38 -12.75
N GLY A 183 -5.21 -4.68 -13.88
CA GLY A 183 -6.20 -4.89 -14.94
C GLY A 183 -5.59 -4.63 -16.32
N ALA A 184 -6.14 -5.29 -17.34
CA ALA A 184 -5.72 -5.20 -18.73
C ALA A 184 -6.93 -4.93 -19.63
N ARG A 185 -6.75 -4.15 -20.70
CA ARG A 185 -7.77 -3.85 -21.70
C ARG A 185 -7.09 -3.49 -23.02
N GLY A 186 -7.48 -4.14 -24.11
CA GLY A 186 -6.89 -3.92 -25.43
C GLY A 186 -7.27 -5.05 -26.38
N GLN A 187 -6.42 -5.27 -27.38
CA GLN A 187 -6.49 -6.47 -28.23
C GLN A 187 -6.12 -7.72 -27.42
N ALA A 188 -6.42 -8.91 -27.94
CA ALA A 188 -6.08 -10.17 -27.26
C ALA A 188 -4.57 -10.30 -26.96
N THR A 189 -3.73 -9.84 -27.89
CA THR A 189 -2.27 -9.78 -27.73
C THR A 189 -1.84 -8.86 -26.59
N ASP A 190 -2.44 -7.67 -26.48
CA ASP A 190 -2.14 -6.71 -25.39
C ASP A 190 -2.46 -7.33 -24.03
N ILE A 191 -3.66 -7.92 -23.91
CA ILE A 191 -4.12 -8.57 -22.68
C ILE A 191 -3.18 -9.72 -22.30
N ALA A 192 -2.69 -10.50 -23.26
CA ALA A 192 -1.71 -11.56 -23.02
C ALA A 192 -0.37 -11.01 -22.50
N ILE A 193 0.15 -9.93 -23.10
CA ILE A 193 1.38 -9.25 -22.66
C ILE A 193 1.25 -8.74 -21.22
N GLN A 194 0.13 -8.08 -20.90
CA GLN A 194 -0.12 -7.56 -19.55
C GLN A 194 -0.34 -8.68 -18.52
N ALA A 195 -0.96 -9.80 -18.91
CA ALA A 195 -1.09 -10.98 -18.06
C ALA A 195 0.26 -11.67 -17.80
N GLU A 196 1.16 -11.73 -18.79
CA GLU A 196 2.52 -12.23 -18.59
C GLU A 196 3.32 -11.33 -17.63
N GLU A 197 3.20 -10.02 -17.76
CA GLU A 197 3.93 -9.06 -16.93
C GLU A 197 3.49 -9.10 -15.45
N ILE A 198 2.19 -9.14 -15.16
CA ILE A 198 1.73 -9.27 -13.75
C ILE A 198 2.15 -10.62 -13.13
N LEU A 199 2.28 -11.68 -13.93
CA LEU A 199 2.83 -12.97 -13.47
C LEU A 199 4.34 -12.91 -13.20
N LYS A 200 5.12 -12.13 -13.97
CA LYS A 200 6.54 -11.85 -13.68
C LYS A 200 6.67 -11.06 -12.37
N LEU A 201 5.91 -9.97 -12.21
CA LEU A 201 5.87 -9.18 -10.98
C LEU A 201 5.47 -10.02 -9.76
N LYS A 202 4.47 -10.90 -9.88
CA LYS A 202 4.07 -11.84 -8.81
C LYS A 202 5.26 -12.69 -8.35
N LYS A 203 5.98 -13.32 -9.29
CA LYS A 203 7.16 -14.16 -8.99
C LYS A 203 8.33 -13.36 -8.40
N GLN A 204 8.56 -12.14 -8.88
CA GLN A 204 9.60 -11.25 -8.36
C GLN A 204 9.31 -10.86 -6.90
N LEU A 205 8.09 -10.43 -6.60
CA LEU A 205 7.67 -10.09 -5.24
C LEU A 205 7.78 -11.30 -4.30
N TYR A 206 7.36 -12.49 -4.74
CA TYR A 206 7.49 -13.72 -3.95
C TYR A 206 8.95 -14.07 -3.63
N SER A 207 9.86 -13.87 -4.60
CA SER A 207 11.30 -14.06 -4.41
C SER A 207 11.89 -13.07 -3.40
N ILE A 208 11.44 -11.81 -3.41
CA ILE A 208 11.84 -10.78 -2.43
C ILE A 208 11.33 -11.14 -1.02
N TYR A 209 10.07 -11.56 -0.88
CA TYR A 209 9.54 -12.01 0.40
C TYR A 209 10.28 -13.24 0.93
N ALA A 210 10.55 -14.25 0.10
CA ALA A 210 11.32 -15.43 0.50
C ALA A 210 12.75 -15.07 0.95
N LYS A 211 13.45 -14.19 0.22
CA LYS A 211 14.80 -13.68 0.58
C LYS A 211 14.85 -13.11 2.00
N HIS A 212 13.86 -12.31 2.38
CA HIS A 212 13.85 -11.54 3.64
C HIS A 212 13.19 -12.27 4.80
N THR A 213 12.15 -13.06 4.54
CA THR A 213 11.45 -13.87 5.57
C THR A 213 12.13 -15.19 5.88
N LYS A 214 13.01 -15.68 5.00
CA LYS A 214 13.61 -17.03 5.02
C LYS A 214 12.60 -18.17 4.84
N GLN A 215 11.33 -17.87 4.53
CA GLN A 215 10.34 -18.86 4.13
C GLN A 215 10.67 -19.42 2.74
N SER A 216 10.24 -20.66 2.46
CA SER A 216 10.34 -21.23 1.12
C SER A 216 9.39 -20.52 0.15
N LEU A 217 9.69 -20.53 -1.15
CA LEU A 217 8.82 -19.96 -2.17
C LEU A 217 7.41 -20.56 -2.12
N GLN A 218 7.28 -21.86 -1.84
CA GLN A 218 5.98 -22.53 -1.71
C GLN A 218 5.15 -21.99 -0.54
N VAL A 219 5.78 -21.68 0.61
CA VAL A 219 5.10 -21.06 1.75
C VAL A 219 4.65 -19.65 1.40
N ILE A 220 5.50 -18.87 0.72
CA ILE A 220 5.17 -17.52 0.26
C ILE A 220 4.02 -17.52 -0.77
N GLU A 221 4.05 -18.42 -1.75
CA GLU A 221 3.01 -18.60 -2.76
C GLU A 221 1.66 -18.91 -2.11
N SER A 222 1.62 -19.88 -1.19
CA SER A 222 0.42 -20.23 -0.42
C SER A 222 -0.04 -19.10 0.51
N ALA A 223 0.90 -18.36 1.10
CA ALA A 223 0.58 -17.27 2.02
C ALA A 223 0.01 -16.03 1.31
N MET A 224 0.48 -15.72 0.11
CA MET A 224 0.12 -14.49 -0.61
C MET A 224 -0.99 -14.67 -1.66
N GLU A 225 -1.49 -15.88 -1.92
CA GLU A 225 -2.56 -16.09 -2.92
C GLU A 225 -3.88 -15.35 -2.58
N ARG A 226 -4.10 -15.03 -1.30
CA ARG A 226 -5.18 -14.19 -0.80
C ARG A 226 -4.63 -13.18 0.22
N ASP A 227 -5.47 -12.24 0.63
CA ASP A 227 -5.11 -11.24 1.64
C ASP A 227 -4.85 -11.91 2.99
N ARG A 228 -3.57 -12.04 3.37
CA ARG A 228 -3.11 -12.69 4.60
C ARG A 228 -2.74 -11.62 5.62
N TYR A 229 -3.64 -11.37 6.57
CA TYR A 229 -3.38 -10.50 7.71
C TYR A 229 -2.63 -11.25 8.82
N MET A 230 -1.77 -10.53 9.53
CA MET A 230 -0.98 -10.99 10.67
C MET A 230 -0.90 -9.88 11.72
N SER A 231 -0.98 -10.28 12.99
CA SER A 231 -0.50 -9.49 14.13
C SER A 231 1.02 -9.30 14.07
N PRO A 232 1.61 -8.39 14.88
CA PRO A 232 3.05 -8.19 14.89
C PRO A 232 3.83 -9.44 15.33
N MET A 233 3.27 -10.24 16.25
CA MET A 233 3.88 -11.49 16.71
C MET A 233 3.84 -12.58 15.63
N GLU A 234 2.72 -12.74 14.92
CA GLU A 234 2.63 -13.66 13.78
C GLU A 234 3.56 -13.22 12.63
N ALA A 235 3.69 -11.91 12.39
CA ALA A 235 4.61 -11.37 11.40
C ALA A 235 6.09 -11.55 11.80
N GLN A 236 6.41 -11.52 13.10
CA GLN A 236 7.73 -11.88 13.62
C GLN A 236 8.02 -13.36 13.39
N GLU A 237 7.08 -14.25 13.75
CA GLU A 237 7.20 -15.69 13.56
C GLU A 237 7.27 -16.10 12.08
N PHE A 238 6.57 -15.37 11.19
CA PHE A 238 6.67 -15.54 9.74
C PHE A 238 7.99 -15.01 9.16
N GLY A 239 8.73 -14.17 9.90
CA GLY A 239 10.03 -13.60 9.51
C GLY A 239 9.96 -12.25 8.79
N ILE A 240 8.80 -11.58 8.75
CA ILE A 240 8.64 -10.23 8.16
C ILE A 240 9.33 -9.16 9.00
N LEU A 241 9.40 -9.34 10.32
CA LEU A 241 10.05 -8.42 11.25
C LEU A 241 10.81 -9.19 12.34
N ASP A 242 11.65 -8.48 13.09
CA ASP A 242 12.57 -9.09 14.07
C ASP A 242 12.13 -8.86 15.52
N LYS A 243 11.55 -7.70 15.84
CA LYS A 243 11.15 -7.33 17.21
C LYS A 243 9.82 -6.59 17.25
N VAL A 244 8.94 -6.96 18.18
CA VAL A 244 7.77 -6.16 18.57
C VAL A 244 8.07 -5.39 19.86
N LEU A 245 8.05 -4.05 19.82
CA LEU A 245 8.42 -3.20 20.95
C LEU A 245 7.20 -2.68 21.70
N VAL A 246 7.28 -2.62 23.03
CA VAL A 246 6.31 -1.95 23.91
C VAL A 246 6.79 -0.53 24.22
N HIS A 247 8.05 -0.39 24.62
CA HIS A 247 8.69 0.89 24.94
C HIS A 247 10.13 0.95 24.38
N PRO A 248 10.67 2.15 24.13
CA PRO A 248 12.13 2.33 24.02
C PRO A 248 12.82 1.95 25.35
N PRO A 249 14.16 1.91 25.41
CA PRO A 249 14.88 1.69 26.67
C PRO A 249 14.39 2.68 27.75
N GLN A 250 14.07 2.17 28.93
CA GLN A 250 13.54 2.96 30.04
C GLN A 250 14.68 3.53 30.90
N ASP A 251 14.36 4.44 31.83
CA ASP A 251 15.37 5.05 32.71
C ASP A 251 16.10 3.97 33.54
N GLY A 252 17.37 3.71 33.18
CA GLY A 252 18.21 2.68 33.80
C GLY A 252 18.25 1.33 33.07
N GLU A 253 17.60 1.19 31.92
CA GLU A 253 17.68 0.01 31.04
C GLU A 253 18.42 0.34 29.74
N ASP A 254 19.37 -0.50 29.32
CA ASP A 254 20.12 -0.32 28.07
C ASP A 254 19.36 -0.86 26.83
N GLU A 255 18.44 -1.81 27.01
CA GLU A 255 17.70 -2.49 25.95
C GLU A 255 16.20 -2.12 25.98
N PRO A 256 15.50 -2.13 24.83
CA PRO A 256 14.07 -1.79 24.77
C PRO A 256 13.18 -2.92 25.28
N ALA A 257 12.08 -2.56 25.94
CA ALA A 257 11.06 -3.51 26.36
C ALA A 257 10.31 -4.12 25.16
N LEU A 258 10.41 -5.44 24.99
CA LEU A 258 9.78 -6.21 23.92
C LEU A 258 8.49 -6.90 24.38
N VAL A 259 7.57 -7.15 23.45
CA VAL A 259 6.39 -7.99 23.71
C VAL A 259 6.85 -9.42 23.97
N GLN A 260 6.56 -9.92 25.16
CA GLN A 260 6.78 -11.32 25.50
C GLN A 260 5.69 -12.18 24.83
N LYS A 261 6.06 -13.33 24.28
CA LYS A 261 5.08 -14.31 23.79
C LYS A 261 4.37 -14.90 25.02
N GLU A 262 3.07 -14.67 25.16
CA GLU A 262 2.28 -15.32 26.22
C GLU A 262 2.51 -16.83 26.14
N PRO A 263 2.75 -17.50 27.28
CA PRO A 263 2.89 -18.95 27.28
C PRO A 263 1.58 -19.55 26.80
N VAL A 264 1.64 -20.36 25.74
CA VAL A 264 0.48 -21.11 25.24
C VAL A 264 -0.01 -22.00 26.37
N VAL A 265 -1.09 -21.58 27.03
CA VAL A 265 -1.71 -22.33 28.12
C VAL A 265 -2.19 -23.65 27.51
N ALA A 266 -1.48 -24.73 27.82
CA ALA A 266 -1.81 -26.05 27.33
C ALA A 266 -3.27 -26.36 27.65
N ALA A 267 -4.04 -26.69 26.62
CA ALA A 267 -5.48 -26.93 26.75
C ALA A 267 -5.73 -27.95 27.87
N ALA A 268 -6.41 -27.49 28.93
CA ALA A 268 -6.68 -28.30 30.11
C ALA A 268 -7.39 -29.59 29.67
N THR A 269 -6.73 -30.73 29.87
CA THR A 269 -7.28 -32.04 29.52
C THR A 269 -8.40 -32.35 30.53
N ALA A 270 -9.63 -31.96 30.19
CA ALA A 270 -10.82 -32.28 30.96
C ALA A 270 -11.00 -33.81 30.94
N THR A 271 -10.59 -34.46 32.02
CA THR A 271 -10.80 -35.89 32.24
C THR A 271 -12.29 -36.13 32.38
N VAL A 272 -12.89 -36.72 31.35
CA VAL A 272 -14.25 -37.25 31.42
C VAL A 272 -14.23 -38.44 32.38
N THR A 273 -14.52 -38.19 33.66
CA THR A 273 -14.84 -39.25 34.61
C THR A 273 -16.14 -39.90 34.17
N ALA A 274 -16.05 -41.17 33.74
CA ALA A 274 -17.21 -41.96 33.39
C ALA A 274 -18.13 -42.12 34.59
N VAL A 275 -19.38 -41.67 34.46
CA VAL A 275 -20.45 -42.02 35.39
C VAL A 275 -20.79 -43.49 35.15
N VAL A 276 -20.67 -44.30 36.19
CA VAL A 276 -21.02 -45.72 36.16
C VAL A 276 -22.52 -45.86 36.43
N ASP A 277 -23.26 -46.36 35.45
CA ASP A 277 -24.67 -46.70 35.64
C ASP A 277 -24.83 -47.88 36.62
N PRO A 278 -25.77 -47.83 37.58
CA PRO A 278 -26.10 -48.96 38.43
C PRO A 278 -26.95 -49.99 37.68
N THR A 279 -26.59 -51.26 37.86
CA THR A 279 -27.26 -52.43 37.27
C THR A 279 -28.71 -52.57 37.77
N PRO A 280 -29.69 -52.96 36.94
CA PRO A 280 -31.07 -53.17 37.41
C PRO A 280 -31.16 -54.44 38.27
N ALA A 281 -31.69 -54.30 39.48
CA ALA A 281 -32.06 -55.42 40.33
C ALA A 281 -33.42 -56.00 39.88
N SER A 282 -33.52 -57.32 39.86
CA SER A 282 -34.72 -58.08 39.45
C SER A 282 -35.72 -58.28 40.59
N SER A 283 -36.99 -57.92 40.35
CA SER A 283 -38.17 -58.55 40.96
C SER A 283 -39.43 -58.14 40.18
#